data_AF-A0A9N7BJ07-F1
#
_entry.id   AF-A0A9N7BJ07-F1
#
_cell.length_a   1.000
_cell.length_b   1.000
_cell.length_c   1.000
_cell.angle_alpha   90.00
_cell.angle_beta   90.00
_cell.angle_gamma   90.00
#
_symmetry.space_group_name_H-M   'P 1'
#
loop_
_entity.id
_entity.type
_entity.pdbx_description
1 polymer ?
#
loop_
_entity_poly.entity_id
_entity_poly.type
_entity_poly.pdbx_seq_one_letter_code
_entity_poly.pdbx_strand_id
1 'polypeptide(L)'
;MKKIDFNNFLNKPVFIKLWNDSELYKGYLIKINTKPEQYRILPFEYNSTNYNIIFSKSDVEWLQTKYNIRYLVNDFILTRKEKQLYLQNKVMN
;
A
#
# COMPACT_ATOMS: atom_id res chain seq x y z
N MET A 1 -13.49 -12.88 -1.80
CA MET A 1 -12.44 -11.84 -1.84
C MET A 1 -12.82 -10.77 -2.87
N LYS A 2 -12.69 -9.48 -2.54
CA LYS A 2 -12.97 -8.37 -3.47
C LYS A 2 -11.65 -7.84 -4.02
N LYS A 3 -11.55 -7.70 -5.35
CA LYS A 3 -10.41 -7.02 -5.97
C LYS A 3 -10.40 -5.55 -5.57
N ILE A 4 -9.22 -5.04 -5.26
CA ILE A 4 -9.04 -3.62 -5.01
C ILE A 4 -8.80 -2.89 -6.34
N ASP A 5 -9.53 -1.81 -6.57
CA ASP A 5 -9.13 -0.84 -7.58
C ASP A 5 -8.35 0.28 -6.88
N PHE A 6 -7.03 0.24 -7.04
CA PHE A 6 -6.07 1.17 -6.44
C PHE A 6 -6.24 2.60 -6.95
N ASN A 7 -6.84 2.78 -8.14
CA ASN A 7 -7.11 4.10 -8.69
C ASN A 7 -8.08 4.89 -7.77
N ASN A 8 -8.89 4.21 -6.96
CA ASN A 8 -9.78 4.84 -5.99
C ASN A 8 -9.06 5.62 -4.87
N PHE A 9 -7.75 5.39 -4.67
CA PHE A 9 -6.96 6.09 -3.66
C PHE A 9 -6.07 7.20 -4.23
N LEU A 10 -6.06 7.38 -5.55
CA LEU A 10 -5.25 8.41 -6.18
C LEU A 10 -5.66 9.80 -5.69
N ASN A 11 -4.65 10.65 -5.49
CA ASN A 11 -4.77 12.02 -5.01
C ASN A 11 -5.48 12.16 -3.65
N LYS A 12 -5.62 11.06 -2.89
CA LYS A 12 -6.17 11.07 -1.54
C LYS A 12 -5.06 10.90 -0.51
N PRO A 13 -5.22 11.48 0.70
CA PRO A 13 -4.33 11.21 1.81
C PRO A 13 -4.41 9.74 2.22
N VAL A 14 -3.27 9.08 2.21
CA VAL A 14 -3.10 7.67 2.57
C VAL A 14 -1.92 7.46 3.51
N PHE A 15 -2.01 6.41 4.31
CA PHE A 15 -0.88 5.79 4.99
C PHE A 15 -0.63 4.44 4.35
N ILE A 16 0.62 4.13 4.02
CA ILE A 16 1.01 2.89 3.33
C ILE A 16 2.15 2.22 4.07
N LYS A 17 1.97 0.92 4.30
CA LYS A 17 3.03 0.02 4.74
C LYS A 17 3.37 -0.95 3.62
N LEU A 18 4.66 -1.08 3.33
CA LEU A 18 5.17 -2.05 2.36
C LEU A 18 5.67 -3.31 3.08
N TRP A 19 5.61 -4.46 2.41
CA TRP A 19 5.95 -5.76 3.00
C TRP A 19 7.42 -5.87 3.44
N ASN A 20 8.34 -5.30 2.68
CA ASN A 20 9.80 -5.45 2.88
C ASN A 20 10.45 -4.17 3.41
N ASP A 21 9.64 -3.26 3.96
CA ASP A 21 10.11 -1.98 4.46
C ASP A 21 9.75 -1.85 5.94
N SER A 22 10.62 -1.26 6.75
CA SER A 22 10.35 -0.97 8.17
C SER A 22 9.60 0.36 8.34
N GLU A 23 9.62 1.23 7.33
CA GLU A 23 9.01 2.54 7.38
C GLU A 23 7.48 2.51 7.16
N LEU A 24 6.84 3.61 7.56
CA LEU A 24 5.44 3.92 7.29
C LEU A 24 5.39 5.20 6.46
N TYR A 25 4.80 5.11 5.26
CA TYR A 25 4.67 6.25 4.36
C TYR A 25 3.34 6.96 4.56
N LYS A 26 3.35 8.30 4.64
CA LYS A 26 2.15 9.14 4.74
C LYS A 26 2.18 10.22 3.65
N GLY A 27 1.09 10.38 2.92
CA GLY A 27 1.03 11.38 1.85
C GLY A 27 -0.11 11.15 0.86
N TYR A 28 -0.01 11.76 -0.32
CA TYR A 28 -0.94 11.55 -1.42
C TYR A 28 -0.45 10.44 -2.34
N LEU A 29 -1.32 9.48 -2.68
CA LEU A 29 -0.98 8.43 -3.65
C LEU A 29 -1.02 8.99 -5.07
N ILE A 30 0.06 8.87 -5.81
CA ILE A 30 0.18 9.30 -7.20
C ILE A 30 0.54 8.09 -8.08
N LYS A 31 -0.07 8.00 -9.26
CA LYS A 31 0.30 7.02 -10.29
C LYS A 31 1.36 7.64 -11.20
N ILE A 32 2.49 6.96 -11.37
CA ILE A 32 3.62 7.49 -12.15
C ILE A 32 3.88 6.71 -13.44
N ASN A 33 3.41 5.47 -13.54
CA ASN A 33 3.50 4.67 -14.76
C ASN A 33 2.24 3.80 -14.91
N THR A 34 1.83 3.56 -16.16
CA THR A 34 0.70 2.70 -16.49
C THR A 34 1.13 1.28 -16.88
N LYS A 35 2.35 1.10 -17.43
CA LYS A 35 2.89 -0.20 -17.84
C LYS A 35 4.43 -0.24 -17.69
N PRO A 36 4.99 -0.95 -16.69
CA PRO A 36 4.28 -1.58 -15.57
C PRO A 36 3.54 -0.54 -14.72
N GLU A 37 2.46 -0.96 -14.07
CA GLU A 37 1.69 -0.05 -13.23
C GLU A 37 2.46 0.27 -11.94
N GLN A 38 2.82 1.54 -11.74
CA GLN A 38 3.66 1.98 -10.62
C GLN A 38 3.10 3.22 -9.94
N TYR A 39 3.34 3.30 -8.64
CA TYR A 39 2.83 4.33 -7.75
C TYR A 39 3.95 4.95 -6.92
N ARG A 40 3.68 6.15 -6.42
CA ARG A 40 4.53 6.89 -5.48
C ARG A 40 3.66 7.53 -4.41
N ILE A 41 4.21 7.72 -3.21
CA ILE A 41 3.63 8.62 -2.20
C ILE A 41 4.27 10.00 -2.33
N LEU A 42 3.45 11.03 -2.47
CA LEU A 42 3.84 12.43 -2.32
C LEU A 42 3.63 12.84 -0.85
N PRO A 43 4.68 12.98 -0.03
CA PRO A 43 4.58 13.28 1.39
C PRO A 43 3.81 14.57 1.70
N PHE A 44 3.14 14.64 2.86
CA PHE A 44 2.41 15.85 3.30
C PHE A 44 3.33 17.04 3.63
N GLU A 45 4.52 16.76 4.14
CA GLU A 45 5.52 17.76 4.52
C GLU A 45 6.78 17.53 3.71
N TYR A 46 7.48 18.61 3.32
CA TYR A 46 8.72 18.54 2.55
C TYR A 46 9.91 18.10 3.42
N ASN A 47 10.35 16.83 3.37
CA ASN A 47 11.51 16.29 4.10
C ASN A 47 12.40 15.40 3.22
N SER A 48 13.59 15.90 2.85
CA SER A 48 14.39 15.52 1.67
C SER A 48 14.81 14.05 1.56
N THR A 49 14.68 13.27 2.62
CA THR A 49 15.11 11.87 2.71
C THR A 49 14.09 10.83 2.24
N ASN A 50 12.78 11.14 2.18
CA ASN A 50 11.73 10.14 1.94
C ASN A 50 11.01 10.26 0.57
N TYR A 51 11.58 10.97 -0.41
CA TYR A 51 10.84 11.46 -1.59
C TYR A 51 10.63 10.51 -2.76
N ASN A 52 11.33 9.38 -2.82
CA ASN A 52 11.46 8.65 -4.08
C ASN A 52 11.04 7.20 -4.01
N ILE A 53 10.20 6.81 -3.04
CA ILE A 53 9.70 5.44 -3.05
C ILE A 53 8.75 5.22 -4.22
N ILE A 54 9.11 4.28 -5.08
CA ILE A 54 8.32 3.80 -6.20
C ILE A 54 7.98 2.35 -5.91
N PHE A 55 6.70 2.01 -5.98
CA PHE A 55 6.23 0.67 -5.65
C PHE A 55 5.10 0.23 -6.59
N SER A 56 4.93 -1.09 -6.66
CA SER A 56 3.81 -1.77 -7.30
C SER A 56 2.75 -2.13 -6.25
N LYS A 57 1.52 -2.48 -6.68
CA LYS A 57 0.47 -2.87 -5.72
C LYS A 57 0.85 -4.09 -4.88
N SER A 58 1.60 -5.03 -5.46
CA SER A 58 2.04 -6.25 -4.78
C SER A 58 3.01 -5.98 -3.62
N ASP A 59 3.68 -4.83 -3.62
CA ASP A 59 4.61 -4.45 -2.56
C ASP A 59 3.88 -3.95 -1.31
N VAL A 60 2.60 -3.60 -1.41
CA VAL A 60 1.82 -3.00 -0.33
C VAL A 60 1.27 -4.08 0.61
N GLU A 61 1.61 -3.97 1.89
CA GLU A 61 1.05 -4.80 2.96
C GLU A 61 -0.34 -4.32 3.37
N TRP A 62 -0.47 -3.01 3.59
CA TRP A 62 -1.74 -2.38 3.86
C TRP A 62 -1.74 -0.90 3.49
N LEU A 63 -2.95 -0.41 3.23
CA LEU A 63 -3.22 0.99 2.93
C LEU A 63 -4.36 1.47 3.81
N GLN A 64 -4.18 2.63 4.43
CA GLN A 64 -5.18 3.29 5.26
C GLN A 64 -5.55 4.65 4.69
N THR A 65 -6.84 4.93 4.61
CA THR A 65 -7.39 6.30 4.47
C THR A 65 -7.95 6.75 5.83
N LYS A 66 -8.40 8.01 5.96
CA LYS A 66 -8.85 8.63 7.22
C LYS A 66 -9.70 7.74 8.14
N TYR A 67 -10.51 6.83 7.60
CA TYR A 67 -11.44 5.99 8.38
C TYR A 67 -11.30 4.48 8.16
N ASN A 68 -10.47 4.01 7.22
CA ASN A 68 -10.49 2.60 6.81
C ASN A 68 -9.09 2.08 6.46
N ILE A 69 -8.67 1.02 7.17
CA ILE A 69 -7.49 0.19 6.86
C ILE A 69 -7.92 -0.94 5.92
N ARG A 70 -7.14 -1.15 4.85
CA ARG A 70 -7.31 -2.28 3.92
C ARG A 70 -5.99 -3.05 3.86
N TYR A 71 -6.05 -4.35 4.15
CA TYR A 71 -4.90 -5.25 4.04
C TYR A 71 -4.86 -5.85 2.64
N LEU A 72 -3.68 -5.89 2.03
CA LEU A 72 -3.54 -6.09 0.59
C LEU A 72 -2.61 -7.27 0.29
N VAL A 73 -3.04 -8.15 -0.61
CA VAL A 73 -2.20 -9.23 -1.18
C VAL A 73 -2.52 -9.39 -2.66
N ASN A 74 -1.50 -9.20 -3.51
CA ASN A 74 -1.48 -9.30 -4.97
C ASN A 74 -2.48 -8.41 -5.73
N ASP A 75 -3.77 -8.42 -5.38
CA ASP A 75 -4.82 -7.52 -5.85
C ASP A 75 -6.10 -7.59 -4.97
N PHE A 76 -6.06 -8.29 -3.84
CA PHE A 76 -7.23 -8.55 -3.01
C PHE A 76 -7.20 -7.78 -1.70
N ILE A 77 -8.37 -7.33 -1.26
CA ILE A 77 -8.56 -6.87 0.11
C ILE A 77 -8.77 -8.10 0.99
N LEU A 78 -7.88 -8.25 1.97
CA LEU A 78 -8.05 -9.21 3.06
C LEU A 78 -8.79 -8.56 4.21
N THR A 79 -9.71 -9.30 4.81
CA THR A 79 -10.19 -9.04 6.17
C THR A 79 -9.06 -9.26 7.18
N ARG A 80 -9.24 -8.80 8.42
CA ARG A 80 -8.26 -9.01 9.51
C ARG A 80 -7.95 -10.50 9.73
N LYS A 81 -8.98 -11.36 9.68
CA LYS A 81 -8.84 -12.81 9.85
C LYS A 81 -8.05 -13.44 8.69
N GLU A 82 -8.37 -13.07 7.45
CA GLU A 82 -7.64 -13.56 6.27
C GLU A 82 -6.18 -13.12 6.27
N LYS A 83 -5.87 -11.90 6.74
CA LYS A 83 -4.48 -11.48 6.93
C LYS A 83 -3.75 -12.34 7.95
N GLN A 84 -4.37 -12.62 9.10
CA GLN A 84 -3.75 -13.46 10.14
C GLN A 84 -3.41 -14.85 9.60
N LEU A 85 -4.33 -15.46 8.87
CA LEU A 85 -4.10 -16.76 8.20
C LEU A 85 -2.98 -16.67 7.16
N TYR A 86 -2.95 -15.62 6.33
CA TYR A 86 -1.88 -15.41 5.35
C TYR A 86 -0.50 -15.28 6.00
N LEU A 87 -0.39 -14.48 7.08
CA LEU A 87 0.85 -14.31 7.82
C LEU A 87 1.33 -15.62 8.46
N GLN A 88 0.42 -16.41 9.05
CA GLN A 88 0.75 -17.73 9.61
C GLN A 88 1.33 -18.67 8.54
N ASN A 89 0.70 -18.74 7.36
CA ASN A 89 1.16 -19.58 6.27
C ASN A 89 2.50 -19.10 5.66
N LYS A 90 2.77 -17.78 5.68
CA LYS A 90 4.03 -17.22 5.19
C LYS A 90 5.21 -17.48 6.12
N VAL A 91 4.98 -17.62 7.43
CA VAL A 91 6.04 -17.94 8.42
C VAL A 91 6.37 -19.44 8.43
N MET A 92 5.43 -20.28 8.01
CA MET A 92 5.61 -21.74 7.93
C MET A 92 6.35 -22.21 6.67
N ASN A 93 6.52 -21.35 5.67
CA ASN A 93 7.26 -21.60 4.43
C ASN A 93 8.55 -20.76 4.40
#